data_AF-A0A837BX10-F1
#
_entry.id   AF-A0A837BX10-F1
#
_cell.length_a   1.000
_cell.length_b   1.000
_cell.length_c   1.000
_cell.angle_alpha   90.00
_cell.angle_beta   90.00
_cell.angle_gamma   90.00
#
_symmetry.space_group_name_H-M   'P 1'
#
loop_
_entity.id
_entity.type
_entity.pdbx_description
1 polymer ?
#
loop_
_entity_poly.entity_id
_entity_poly.type
_entity_poly.pdbx_seq_one_letter_code
_entity_poly.pdbx_strand_id
1 'polypeptide(L)'
;MSKIITALTAIASLTLSLNVPIKSNQTQTVQAVQNQKNQFRLGQQFKFPKTWQGKWFSNNNLTPSPMFIHKSAFNTPWANDYVKVVKTGFIKGTKKYLWQMPNSWKQSNKNELAKYLRVTTRKINGNEWIILSPVQENSFKNGFAFTIKNEKLAGKNHKILFQGNPQNGLVINQYFKSKALTNKYSAHEFKNMKYSKINPR
;
A
#
# COMPACT_ATOMS: atom_id res chain seq x y z
N MET A 1 -47.72 46.27 32.25
CA MET A 1 -48.48 47.06 31.25
C MET A 1 -47.51 48.00 30.57
N SER A 2 -46.99 47.60 29.41
CA SER A 2 -47.28 48.21 28.09
C SER A 2 -46.95 49.71 28.02
N LYS A 3 -45.93 50.07 27.23
CA LYS A 3 -46.14 50.62 25.89
C LYS A 3 -44.82 50.86 25.17
N ILE A 4 -44.75 50.28 23.98
CA ILE A 4 -43.87 50.64 22.88
C ILE A 4 -44.18 52.07 22.46
N ILE A 5 -43.16 52.91 22.26
CA ILE A 5 -43.25 54.06 21.37
C ILE A 5 -42.00 54.09 20.49
N THR A 6 -42.23 53.72 19.23
CA THR A 6 -41.38 53.98 18.08
C THR A 6 -41.42 55.48 17.77
N ALA A 7 -40.27 56.11 17.57
CA ALA A 7 -40.20 57.37 16.84
C ALA A 7 -39.07 57.30 15.81
N LEU A 8 -39.49 57.25 14.54
CA LEU A 8 -38.68 57.57 13.38
C LEU A 8 -38.14 59.00 13.52
N THR A 9 -36.85 59.19 13.26
CA THR A 9 -36.34 60.46 12.73
C THR A 9 -35.60 60.17 11.44
N ALA A 10 -36.17 60.69 10.36
CA ALA A 10 -35.58 60.70 9.03
C ALA A 10 -34.50 61.79 8.93
N ILE A 11 -33.31 61.35 8.53
CA ILE A 11 -32.41 61.89 7.50
C ILE A 11 -32.23 63.43 7.44
N ALA A 12 -31.01 63.87 7.73
CA ALA A 12 -30.39 64.97 6.98
C ALA A 12 -28.96 64.56 6.61
N SER A 13 -28.79 64.29 5.32
CA SER A 13 -27.53 64.00 4.65
C SER A 13 -26.65 65.25 4.63
N LEU A 14 -25.43 65.15 5.14
CA LEU A 14 -24.33 66.01 4.72
C LEU A 14 -23.12 65.12 4.45
N THR A 15 -23.01 64.74 3.19
CA THR A 15 -21.84 64.13 2.58
C THR A 15 -20.70 65.15 2.53
N LEU A 16 -19.67 64.95 3.33
CA LEU A 16 -18.32 65.44 3.04
C LEU A 16 -17.42 64.22 2.85
N SER A 17 -17.31 63.81 1.59
CA SER A 17 -16.37 62.80 1.13
C SER A 17 -14.95 63.37 1.17
N LEU A 18 -14.22 63.12 2.25
CA LEU A 18 -12.77 63.14 2.23
C LEU A 18 -12.30 61.74 1.87
N ASN A 19 -11.97 61.55 0.59
CA ASN A 19 -11.31 60.37 0.05
C ASN A 19 -9.91 60.25 0.67
N VAL A 20 -9.82 59.54 1.80
CA VAL A 20 -8.57 58.90 2.22
C VAL A 20 -8.74 57.42 1.88
N PRO A 21 -7.97 56.84 0.95
CA PRO A 21 -8.03 55.42 0.69
C PRO A 21 -7.41 54.67 1.87
N ILE A 22 -8.24 54.36 2.87
CA ILE A 22 -7.92 53.32 3.84
C ILE A 22 -7.98 52.00 3.07
N LYS A 23 -6.81 51.48 2.69
CA LYS A 23 -6.68 50.08 2.28
C LYS A 23 -7.11 49.22 3.46
N SER A 24 -8.39 48.86 3.51
CA SER A 24 -8.87 47.80 4.37
C SER A 24 -8.12 46.53 3.95
N ASN A 25 -7.23 46.04 4.82
CA ASN A 25 -6.81 44.64 4.76
C ASN A 25 -8.05 43.80 5.08
N GLN A 26 -8.90 43.61 4.07
CA GLN A 26 -9.85 42.50 4.08
C GLN A 26 -9.00 41.25 4.15
N THR A 27 -9.03 40.58 5.29
CA THR A 27 -8.56 39.22 5.43
C THR A 27 -9.27 38.44 4.33
N GLN A 28 -8.54 38.08 3.27
CA GLN A 28 -9.06 37.20 2.25
C GLN A 28 -9.43 35.91 2.96
N THR A 29 -10.73 35.72 3.21
CA THR A 29 -11.28 34.40 3.46
C THR A 29 -11.03 33.63 2.18
N VAL A 30 -9.89 32.94 2.16
CA VAL A 30 -9.54 31.97 1.13
C VAL A 30 -10.66 30.95 1.19
N GLN A 31 -11.59 31.05 0.24
CA GLN A 31 -12.56 30.00 0.00
C GLN A 31 -11.74 28.72 -0.16
N ALA A 32 -11.97 27.76 0.74
CA ALA A 32 -11.34 26.47 0.66
C ALA A 32 -11.67 25.92 -0.72
N VAL A 33 -10.65 25.89 -1.60
CA VAL A 33 -10.75 25.30 -2.92
C VAL A 33 -11.35 23.92 -2.70
N GLN A 34 -12.57 23.75 -3.18
CA GLN A 34 -13.32 22.52 -3.12
C GLN A 34 -12.40 21.45 -3.68
N ASN A 35 -11.85 20.62 -2.79
CA ASN A 35 -10.81 19.65 -3.12
C ASN A 35 -11.35 18.80 -4.28
N GLN A 36 -10.87 19.11 -5.50
CA GLN A 36 -10.95 18.18 -6.60
C GLN A 36 -10.42 16.88 -6.03
N LYS A 37 -11.25 15.83 -6.00
CA LYS A 37 -10.87 14.50 -5.55
C LYS A 37 -9.53 14.19 -6.19
N ASN A 38 -8.44 14.37 -5.44
CA ASN A 38 -7.09 14.20 -5.94
C ASN A 38 -7.03 12.73 -6.33
N GLN A 39 -7.11 12.45 -7.63
CA GLN A 39 -7.04 11.08 -8.13
C GLN A 39 -5.67 10.56 -7.72
N PHE A 40 -5.67 9.77 -6.66
CA PHE A 40 -4.52 9.18 -6.05
C PHE A 40 -3.86 8.23 -7.05
N ARG A 41 -2.91 8.74 -7.82
CA ARG A 41 -2.16 7.96 -8.81
C ARG A 41 -0.83 7.54 -8.20
N LEU A 42 -0.80 6.33 -7.65
CA LEU A 42 0.42 5.73 -7.11
C LEU A 42 1.22 5.05 -8.19
N GLY A 43 2.36 5.66 -8.56
CA GLY A 43 3.38 5.05 -9.39
C GLY A 43 2.86 4.39 -10.67
N GLN A 44 3.70 3.55 -11.26
CA GLN A 44 3.28 2.63 -12.32
C GLN A 44 2.91 1.29 -11.69
N GLN A 45 1.84 0.66 -12.15
CA GLN A 45 1.51 -0.70 -11.72
C GLN A 45 2.66 -1.66 -12.05
N PHE A 46 3.07 -2.46 -11.06
CA PHE A 46 3.98 -3.56 -11.28
C PHE A 46 3.24 -4.69 -11.99
N LYS A 47 3.91 -5.37 -12.92
CA LYS A 47 3.37 -6.55 -13.58
C LYS A 47 4.12 -7.78 -13.09
N PHE A 48 3.43 -8.66 -12.37
CA PHE A 48 4.01 -9.95 -11.96
C PHE A 48 4.36 -10.80 -13.18
N PRO A 49 5.49 -11.53 -13.14
CA PRO A 49 5.82 -12.49 -14.19
C PRO A 49 4.68 -13.47 -14.43
N LYS A 50 4.44 -13.88 -15.68
CA LYS A 50 3.36 -14.85 -16.00
C LYS A 50 3.47 -16.15 -15.20
N THR A 51 4.70 -16.58 -14.91
CA THR A 51 4.98 -17.79 -14.11
C THR A 51 4.52 -17.70 -12.66
N TRP A 52 4.37 -16.49 -12.12
CA TRP A 52 3.86 -16.24 -10.78
C TRP A 52 2.34 -16.24 -10.75
N GLN A 53 1.68 -15.94 -11.86
CA GLN A 53 0.24 -15.73 -11.87
C GLN A 53 -0.54 -17.02 -11.58
N GLY A 54 -1.75 -16.85 -11.07
CA GLY A 54 -2.68 -17.92 -10.71
C GLY A 54 -2.68 -18.25 -9.22
N LYS A 55 -3.23 -19.42 -8.91
CA LYS A 55 -3.50 -19.88 -7.54
C LYS A 55 -2.28 -20.58 -6.93
N TRP A 56 -2.03 -20.31 -5.66
CA TRP A 56 -0.95 -20.86 -4.84
C TRP A 56 -1.50 -21.25 -3.47
N PHE A 57 -1.08 -22.40 -2.95
CA PHE A 57 -1.59 -22.99 -1.71
C PHE A 57 -0.44 -23.16 -0.72
N SER A 58 -0.67 -22.87 0.56
CA SER A 58 0.24 -23.18 1.67
C SER A 58 -0.54 -23.77 2.84
N ASN A 59 0.14 -24.47 3.76
CA ASN A 59 -0.48 -25.08 4.95
C ASN A 59 0.08 -24.54 6.28
N ASN A 60 0.92 -23.50 6.24
CA ASN A 60 1.58 -22.95 7.44
C ASN A 60 0.74 -21.87 8.15
N ASN A 61 -0.47 -21.60 7.66
CA ASN A 61 -1.47 -20.80 8.37
C ASN A 61 -2.60 -21.77 8.72
N LEU A 62 -2.97 -21.87 10.00
CA LEU A 62 -4.00 -22.77 10.57
C LEU A 62 -5.29 -22.93 9.74
N THR A 63 -5.60 -21.98 8.86
CA THR A 63 -6.55 -22.13 7.76
C THR A 63 -5.86 -21.92 6.39
N PRO A 64 -5.77 -22.95 5.53
CA PRO A 64 -5.13 -22.85 4.22
C PRO A 64 -5.98 -22.02 3.25
N SER A 65 -5.74 -20.70 3.23
CA SER A 65 -6.31 -19.79 2.23
C SER A 65 -5.38 -19.69 1.02
N PRO A 66 -5.89 -19.92 -0.21
CA PRO A 66 -5.06 -19.79 -1.40
C PRO A 66 -4.67 -18.33 -1.63
N MET A 67 -3.41 -18.10 -1.96
CA MET A 67 -2.96 -16.84 -2.52
C MET A 67 -3.22 -16.85 -4.03
N PHE A 68 -3.91 -15.82 -4.53
CA PHE A 68 -4.07 -15.59 -5.96
C PHE A 68 -3.15 -14.46 -6.39
N ILE A 69 -2.27 -14.72 -7.34
CA ILE A 69 -1.42 -13.69 -7.94
C ILE A 69 -2.00 -13.33 -9.31
N HIS A 70 -2.43 -12.07 -9.44
CA HIS A 70 -2.93 -11.49 -10.67
C HIS A 70 -1.80 -10.74 -11.40
N LYS A 71 -2.13 -10.13 -12.54
CA LYS A 71 -1.16 -9.37 -13.33
C LYS A 71 -0.49 -8.25 -12.53
N SER A 72 -1.22 -7.50 -11.71
CA SER A 72 -0.70 -6.33 -10.97
C SER A 72 -1.17 -6.26 -9.51
N ALA A 73 -1.65 -7.38 -8.98
CA ALA A 73 -2.19 -7.47 -7.63
C ALA A 73 -2.07 -8.91 -7.14
N PHE A 74 -2.27 -9.11 -5.84
CA PHE A 74 -2.42 -10.44 -5.26
C PHE A 74 -3.37 -10.39 -4.06
N ASN A 75 -3.94 -11.54 -3.72
CA ASN A 75 -4.69 -11.70 -2.48
C ASN A 75 -3.75 -12.08 -1.36
N THR A 76 -3.80 -11.35 -0.24
CA THR A 76 -2.97 -11.70 0.92
C THR A 76 -3.41 -13.05 1.49
N PRO A 77 -2.50 -14.02 1.71
CA PRO A 77 -2.88 -15.34 2.21
C PRO A 77 -3.39 -15.33 3.67
N TRP A 78 -3.16 -14.25 4.42
CA TRP A 78 -3.56 -14.11 5.83
C TRP A 78 -4.90 -13.37 6.03
N ALA A 79 -5.25 -12.41 5.16
CA ALA A 79 -6.47 -11.60 5.29
C ALA A 79 -7.38 -11.65 4.06
N ASN A 80 -6.93 -12.31 2.98
CA ASN A 80 -7.61 -12.35 1.68
C ASN A 80 -7.87 -10.96 1.07
N ASP A 81 -7.11 -9.96 1.49
CA ASP A 81 -7.20 -8.61 0.96
C ASP A 81 -6.66 -8.57 -0.47
N TYR A 82 -7.40 -7.93 -1.38
CA TYR A 82 -6.93 -7.68 -2.74
C TYR A 82 -6.01 -6.46 -2.78
N VAL A 83 -4.71 -6.70 -2.93
CA VAL A 83 -3.70 -5.65 -2.80
C VAL A 83 -3.01 -5.41 -4.14
N LYS A 84 -3.06 -4.17 -4.61
CA LYS A 84 -2.38 -3.72 -5.84
C LYS A 84 -0.90 -3.53 -5.58
N VAL A 85 -0.07 -3.87 -6.55
CA VAL A 85 1.38 -3.72 -6.45
C VAL A 85 1.85 -2.65 -7.43
N VAL A 86 2.61 -1.69 -6.92
CA VAL A 86 3.11 -0.54 -7.69
C VAL A 86 4.62 -0.45 -7.59
N LYS A 87 5.24 0.08 -8.64
CA LYS A 87 6.63 0.54 -8.56
C LYS A 87 6.68 1.82 -7.73
N THR A 88 7.77 1.97 -6.99
CA THR A 88 8.11 3.23 -6.32
C THR A 88 8.06 4.40 -7.31
N GLY A 89 7.42 5.50 -6.90
CA GLY A 89 7.33 6.72 -7.70
C GLY A 89 6.85 7.90 -6.86
N PHE A 90 6.99 9.10 -7.42
CA PHE A 90 6.50 10.33 -6.79
C PHE A 90 4.98 10.39 -6.80
N ILE A 91 4.40 11.05 -5.80
CA ILE A 91 2.98 11.38 -5.80
C ILE A 91 2.76 12.43 -6.88
N LYS A 92 1.76 12.22 -7.75
CA LYS A 92 1.40 13.15 -8.82
C LYS A 92 1.24 14.57 -8.26
N GLY A 93 1.86 15.55 -8.94
CA GLY A 93 1.82 16.95 -8.53
C GLY A 93 2.81 17.30 -7.41
N THR A 94 3.65 16.36 -6.98
CA THR A 94 4.70 16.59 -5.97
C THR A 94 6.04 16.02 -6.44
N LYS A 95 7.13 16.46 -5.80
CA LYS A 95 8.46 15.84 -5.89
C LYS A 95 8.75 14.91 -4.70
N LYS A 96 7.71 14.41 -4.03
CA LYS A 96 7.82 13.62 -2.80
C LYS A 96 7.34 12.19 -3.04
N TYR A 97 8.05 11.24 -2.47
CA TYR A 97 7.58 9.86 -2.30
C TYR A 97 6.54 9.79 -1.19
N LEU A 98 5.74 8.73 -1.19
CA LEU A 98 4.72 8.48 -0.17
C LEU A 98 5.25 8.49 1.26
N TRP A 99 6.39 7.85 1.51
CA TRP A 99 6.99 7.84 2.84
C TRP A 99 7.54 9.20 3.29
N GLN A 100 7.76 10.14 2.36
CA GLN A 100 8.21 11.50 2.66
C GLN A 100 7.05 12.46 2.97
N MET A 101 5.81 12.01 2.83
CA MET A 101 4.65 12.84 3.17
C MET A 101 4.50 13.02 4.68
N PRO A 102 3.95 14.16 5.14
CA PRO A 102 3.63 14.37 6.54
C PRO A 102 2.70 13.28 7.09
N ASN A 103 2.82 12.97 8.38
CA ASN A 103 2.00 11.95 9.03
C ASN A 103 0.50 12.28 8.97
N SER A 104 0.12 13.55 9.12
CA SER A 104 -1.27 14.00 8.96
C SER A 104 -1.84 13.60 7.60
N TRP A 105 -1.10 13.85 6.52
CA TRP A 105 -1.48 13.45 5.17
C TRP A 105 -1.60 11.93 5.04
N LYS A 106 -0.65 11.16 5.58
CA LYS A 106 -0.71 9.69 5.56
C LYS A 106 -1.95 9.16 6.29
N GLN A 107 -2.30 9.73 7.43
CA GLN A 107 -3.49 9.34 8.19
C GLN A 107 -4.79 9.65 7.44
N SER A 108 -4.88 10.83 6.82
CA SER A 108 -6.03 11.19 5.98
C SER A 108 -6.19 10.27 4.76
N ASN A 109 -5.11 9.62 4.29
CA ASN A 109 -5.10 8.74 3.13
C ASN A 109 -4.93 7.25 3.48
N LYS A 110 -5.01 6.87 4.78
CA LYS A 110 -4.64 5.53 5.26
C LYS A 110 -5.37 4.39 4.55
N ASN A 111 -6.68 4.56 4.33
CA ASN A 111 -7.54 3.54 3.71
C ASN A 111 -7.20 3.33 2.24
N GLU A 112 -6.76 4.38 1.55
CA GLU A 112 -6.33 4.28 0.16
C GLU A 112 -4.93 3.67 0.09
N LEU A 113 -4.00 4.11 0.95
CA LEU A 113 -2.64 3.57 1.04
C LEU A 113 -2.63 2.06 1.33
N ALA A 114 -3.53 1.57 2.19
CA ALA A 114 -3.64 0.16 2.55
C ALA A 114 -3.96 -0.76 1.37
N LYS A 115 -4.51 -0.24 0.27
CA LYS A 115 -4.82 -1.02 -0.95
C LYS A 115 -3.59 -1.29 -1.81
N TYR A 116 -2.42 -0.74 -1.45
CA TYR A 116 -1.21 -0.78 -2.26
C TYR A 116 0.01 -1.24 -1.49
N LEU A 117 0.84 -2.05 -2.15
CA LEU A 117 2.22 -2.33 -1.76
C LEU A 117 3.18 -1.84 -2.84
N ARG A 118 4.36 -1.37 -2.41
CA ARG A 118 5.46 -1.09 -3.32
C ARG A 118 6.26 -2.37 -3.57
N VAL A 119 6.70 -2.54 -4.81
CA VAL A 119 7.65 -3.59 -5.18
C VAL A 119 9.08 -3.06 -5.12
N THR A 120 10.00 -3.91 -4.67
CA THR A 120 11.45 -3.73 -4.84
C THR A 120 12.07 -5.09 -5.14
N THR A 121 13.04 -5.14 -6.05
CA THR A 121 13.77 -6.38 -6.36
C THR A 121 15.13 -6.34 -5.67
N ARG A 122 15.54 -7.43 -5.02
CA ARG A 122 16.84 -7.53 -4.36
C ARG A 122 17.43 -8.93 -4.48
N LYS A 123 18.75 -9.02 -4.66
CA LYS A 123 19.49 -10.28 -4.56
C LYS A 123 19.85 -10.56 -3.10
N ILE A 124 19.38 -11.68 -2.55
CA ILE A 124 19.64 -12.12 -1.17
C ILE A 124 20.10 -13.58 -1.22
N ASN A 125 21.27 -13.86 -0.64
CA ASN A 125 21.91 -15.19 -0.69
C ASN A 125 21.98 -15.77 -2.10
N GLY A 126 22.33 -14.96 -3.09
CA GLY A 126 22.42 -15.38 -4.49
C GLY A 126 21.09 -15.45 -5.25
N ASN A 127 19.95 -15.38 -4.58
CA ASN A 127 18.62 -15.50 -5.20
C ASN A 127 17.99 -14.12 -5.41
N GLU A 128 17.27 -13.93 -6.52
CA GLU A 128 16.47 -12.73 -6.73
C GLU A 128 15.13 -12.85 -5.98
N TRP A 129 14.82 -11.84 -5.17
CA TRP A 129 13.59 -11.73 -4.41
C TRP A 129 12.79 -10.50 -4.84
N ILE A 130 11.49 -10.69 -5.06
CA ILE A 130 10.50 -9.61 -5.17
C ILE A 130 10.01 -9.31 -3.76
N ILE A 131 10.31 -8.12 -3.27
CA ILE A 131 9.91 -7.66 -1.94
C ILE A 131 8.72 -6.72 -2.07
N LEU A 132 7.63 -7.08 -1.41
CA LEU A 132 6.41 -6.28 -1.33
C LEU A 132 6.37 -5.61 0.05
N SER A 133 6.26 -4.28 0.09
CA SER A 133 6.29 -3.53 1.34
C SER A 133 5.25 -2.41 1.36
N PRO A 134 4.80 -1.94 2.54
CA PRO A 134 3.89 -0.81 2.63
C PRO A 134 4.41 0.40 1.85
N VAL A 135 3.56 1.00 1.03
CA VAL A 135 3.93 2.15 0.20
C VAL A 135 4.30 3.40 1.02
N GLN A 136 3.83 3.46 2.27
CA GLN A 136 4.06 4.55 3.22
C GLN A 136 5.40 4.43 3.98
N GLU A 137 6.14 3.34 3.81
CA GLU A 137 7.41 3.10 4.47
C GLU A 137 8.59 3.17 3.49
N ASN A 138 9.68 3.82 3.91
CA ASN A 138 10.96 3.76 3.17
C ASN A 138 11.77 2.50 3.50
N SER A 139 11.20 1.57 4.25
CA SER A 139 11.83 0.32 4.62
C SER A 139 11.17 -0.85 3.90
N PHE A 140 11.87 -1.97 3.84
CA PHE A 140 11.31 -3.26 3.44
C PHE A 140 11.18 -4.22 4.62
N LYS A 141 11.57 -3.80 5.84
CA LYS A 141 11.56 -4.66 7.04
C LYS A 141 10.18 -5.25 7.34
N ASN A 142 9.12 -4.44 7.18
CA ASN A 142 7.73 -4.87 7.37
C ASN A 142 7.10 -5.45 6.10
N GLY A 143 7.94 -5.89 5.15
CA GLY A 143 7.50 -6.46 3.88
C GLY A 143 7.52 -7.97 3.85
N PHE A 144 7.11 -8.51 2.71
CA PHE A 144 7.19 -9.92 2.38
C PHE A 144 8.08 -10.10 1.16
N ALA A 145 9.10 -10.96 1.26
CA ALA A 145 9.93 -11.31 0.14
C ALA A 145 9.43 -12.61 -0.50
N PHE A 146 9.30 -12.61 -1.82
CA PHE A 146 8.89 -13.76 -2.59
C PHE A 146 9.93 -14.13 -3.64
N THR A 147 10.10 -15.43 -3.92
CA THR A 147 10.87 -15.92 -5.06
C THR A 147 10.27 -17.23 -5.58
N ILE A 148 10.41 -17.51 -6.87
CA ILE A 148 9.98 -18.80 -7.45
C ILE A 148 11.22 -19.57 -7.90
N LYS A 149 11.29 -20.84 -7.51
CA LYS A 149 12.26 -21.79 -8.04
C LYS A 149 11.60 -23.04 -8.61
N ASN A 150 12.33 -23.71 -9.49
CA ASN A 150 12.00 -25.05 -9.94
C ASN A 150 12.72 -26.05 -9.02
N GLU A 151 11.96 -26.86 -8.30
CA GLU A 151 12.49 -27.88 -7.40
C GLU A 151 11.98 -29.27 -7.79
N LYS A 152 12.75 -30.30 -7.43
CA LYS A 152 12.39 -31.69 -7.72
C LYS A 152 11.68 -32.33 -6.54
N LEU A 153 10.46 -32.82 -6.75
CA LEU A 153 9.67 -33.59 -5.77
C LEU A 153 9.23 -34.91 -6.40
N ALA A 154 9.50 -36.03 -5.74
CA ALA A 154 9.16 -37.37 -6.23
C ALA A 154 9.51 -37.59 -7.71
N GLY A 155 10.73 -37.19 -8.10
CA GLY A 155 11.21 -37.35 -9.48
C GLY A 155 10.74 -36.28 -10.48
N LYS A 156 9.76 -35.45 -10.13
CA LYS A 156 9.17 -34.44 -11.04
C LYS A 156 9.58 -33.02 -10.66
N ASN A 157 9.73 -32.16 -11.66
CA ASN A 157 10.04 -30.75 -11.46
C ASN A 157 8.76 -29.94 -11.21
N HIS A 158 8.78 -29.13 -10.15
CA HIS A 158 7.67 -28.29 -9.73
C HIS A 158 8.15 -26.86 -9.50
N LYS A 159 7.32 -25.88 -9.90
CA LYS A 159 7.50 -24.49 -9.49
C LYS A 159 7.00 -24.31 -8.07
N ILE A 160 7.84 -23.77 -7.21
CA ILE A 160 7.54 -23.51 -5.81
C ILE A 160 7.78 -22.03 -5.56
N LEU A 161 6.78 -21.39 -4.96
CA LEU A 161 6.86 -20.00 -4.55
C LEU A 161 7.26 -19.98 -3.07
N PHE A 162 8.42 -19.41 -2.78
CA PHE A 162 8.92 -19.24 -1.43
C PHE A 162 8.58 -17.85 -0.92
N GLN A 163 8.11 -17.78 0.31
CA GLN A 163 8.00 -16.55 1.08
C GLN A 163 9.09 -16.55 2.14
N GLY A 164 9.85 -15.46 2.21
CA GLY A 164 10.97 -15.31 3.11
C GLY A 164 10.99 -13.98 3.83
N ASN A 165 11.86 -13.89 4.83
CA ASN A 165 12.18 -12.64 5.49
C ASN A 165 12.93 -11.71 4.51
N PRO A 166 12.49 -10.46 4.35
CA PRO A 166 13.04 -9.55 3.33
C PRO A 166 14.45 -9.02 3.63
N GLN A 167 14.97 -9.23 4.84
CA GLN A 167 16.32 -8.82 5.23
C GLN A 167 17.37 -9.88 4.93
N ASN A 168 17.04 -11.16 5.18
CA ASN A 168 18.03 -12.25 5.14
C ASN A 168 17.64 -13.41 4.21
N GLY A 169 16.43 -13.40 3.63
CA GLY A 169 15.96 -14.41 2.69
C GLY A 169 15.71 -15.79 3.31
N LEU A 170 15.64 -15.90 4.63
CA LEU A 170 15.24 -17.13 5.30
C LEU A 170 13.77 -17.43 4.97
N VAL A 171 13.50 -18.61 4.45
CA VAL A 171 12.17 -19.09 4.08
C VAL A 171 11.34 -19.26 5.36
N ILE A 172 10.14 -18.68 5.34
CA ILE A 172 9.15 -18.78 6.42
C ILE A 172 7.90 -19.53 5.98
N ASN A 173 7.62 -19.57 4.66
CA ASN A 173 6.51 -20.32 4.10
C ASN A 173 6.82 -20.69 2.64
N GLN A 174 6.15 -21.72 2.13
CA GLN A 174 6.26 -22.18 0.76
C GLN A 174 4.88 -22.52 0.20
N TYR A 175 4.70 -22.20 -1.08
CA TYR A 175 3.43 -22.35 -1.77
C TYR A 175 3.57 -23.25 -3.01
N PHE A 176 2.54 -24.07 -3.21
CA PHE A 176 2.44 -25.01 -4.33
C PHE A 176 1.23 -24.72 -5.20
N LYS A 177 1.22 -25.26 -6.42
CA LYS A 177 0.11 -25.10 -7.37
C LYS A 177 -1.12 -25.98 -7.07
N SER A 178 -1.02 -26.95 -6.18
CA SER A 178 -2.14 -27.83 -5.82
C SER A 178 -2.21 -28.11 -4.32
N LYS A 179 -3.42 -28.38 -3.82
CA LYS A 179 -3.66 -28.81 -2.43
C LYS A 179 -2.92 -30.11 -2.10
N ALA A 180 -2.91 -31.08 -3.03
CA ALA A 180 -2.23 -32.37 -2.82
C ALA A 180 -0.72 -32.21 -2.59
N LEU A 181 -0.04 -31.37 -3.38
CA LEU A 181 1.38 -31.08 -3.17
C LEU A 181 1.60 -30.34 -1.85
N THR A 182 0.73 -29.39 -1.54
CA THR A 182 0.79 -28.60 -0.31
C THR A 182 0.67 -29.49 0.92
N ASN A 183 -0.33 -30.36 0.97
CA ASN A 183 -0.56 -31.26 2.11
C ASN A 183 0.60 -32.25 2.30
N LYS A 184 1.23 -32.69 1.20
CA LYS A 184 2.32 -33.67 1.25
C LYS A 184 3.69 -33.05 1.56
N TYR A 185 3.93 -31.82 1.11
CA TYR A 185 5.27 -31.21 1.11
C TYR A 185 5.34 -29.85 1.81
N SER A 186 4.33 -29.41 2.55
CA SER A 186 4.36 -28.12 3.26
C SER A 186 5.56 -27.99 4.21
N ALA A 187 5.90 -29.08 4.90
CA ALA A 187 7.04 -29.15 5.82
C ALA A 187 8.37 -29.59 5.16
N HIS A 188 8.39 -29.80 3.84
CA HIS A 188 9.61 -30.23 3.15
C HIS A 188 10.59 -29.07 2.99
N GLU A 189 11.81 -29.22 3.50
CA GLU A 189 12.89 -28.23 3.33
C GLU A 189 13.76 -28.54 2.10
N PHE A 190 13.81 -27.61 1.15
CA PHE A 190 14.66 -27.73 -0.04
C PHE A 190 16.11 -27.33 0.29
N LYS A 191 17.07 -28.20 -0.08
CA LYS A 191 18.51 -28.03 0.23
C LYS A 191 19.14 -26.73 -0.27
N ASN A 192 18.59 -26.15 -1.33
CA ASN A 192 19.07 -24.91 -1.95
C ASN A 192 18.42 -23.64 -1.36
N MET A 193 17.65 -23.79 -0.28
CA MET A 193 17.01 -22.73 0.48
C MET A 193 17.42 -22.85 1.95
N LYS A 194 17.44 -21.72 2.66
CA LYS A 194 17.65 -21.68 4.11
C LYS A 194 16.34 -21.34 4.78
N TYR A 195 15.97 -22.08 5.82
CA TYR A 195 14.69 -21.94 6.50
C TYR A 195 14.86 -21.21 7.84
N SER A 196 13.84 -20.43 8.19
CA SER A 196 13.72 -19.85 9.52
C SER A 196 13.46 -20.97 10.53
N LYS A 197 14.25 -21.02 11.62
CA LYS A 197 14.02 -21.96 12.73
C LYS A 197 12.70 -21.71 13.46
N ILE A 198 12.17 -20.50 13.33
CA ILE A 198 10.82 -20.16 13.78
C ILE A 198 9.90 -20.49 12.62
N ASN A 199 9.40 -21.72 12.61
CA ASN A 199 8.32 -22.12 11.72
C ASN A 199 7.04 -21.63 12.38
N PRO A 200 6.28 -20.68 11.81
CA PRO A 200 4.91 -20.47 12.27
C PRO A 200 4.15 -21.77 11.96
N ARG A 201 3.97 -22.60 12.99
CA ARG A 201 3.06 -23.73 12.96
C ARG A 201 1.63 -23.20 13.06
#